data_AF-A0A9Q0ETH7-F1
#
_entry.id   AF-A0A9Q0ETH7-F1
#
_cell.length_a   1.000
_cell.length_b   1.000
_cell.length_c   1.000
_cell.angle_alpha   90.00
_cell.angle_beta   90.00
_cell.angle_gamma   90.00
#
_symmetry.space_group_name_H-M   'P 1'
#
loop_
_entity.id
_entity.type
_entity.pdbx_description
1 polymer ?
#
loop_
_entity_poly.entity_id
_entity_poly.type
_entity_poly.pdbx_seq_one_letter_code
_entity_poly.pdbx_strand_id
1 'polypeptide(L)'
;MKWLTGPLELMKRLTGPLELMKRLTGPLELMKRLTGPLELMKWLTGPLELMKRLTGPLELMKRLTGPLELMKRLTGPLELMKRLTGPLELMKRLTGPLELMKWLTGPLELMKRLTGPLELMKRLTGPLELMKRLTGPLELMKRLTGPLVH
;
A
#
# COMPACT_ATOMS: atom_id res chain seq x y z
N MET A 1 0.16 -15.50 -22.60
CA MET A 1 0.69 -14.43 -21.72
C MET A 1 -0.49 -13.60 -21.23
N LYS A 2 -0.83 -13.58 -19.92
CA LYS A 2 -1.98 -12.78 -19.46
C LYS A 2 -1.52 -11.40 -19.02
N TRP A 3 -1.74 -10.42 -19.89
CA TRP A 3 -1.74 -9.01 -19.58
C TRP A 3 -3.22 -8.64 -19.42
N LEU A 4 -3.58 -8.01 -18.31
CA LEU A 4 -4.92 -7.49 -18.11
C LEU A 4 -4.88 -5.99 -18.41
N THR A 5 -5.77 -5.55 -19.30
CA THR A 5 -5.96 -4.15 -19.66
C THR A 5 -7.41 -3.78 -19.35
N GLY A 6 -7.60 -2.69 -18.61
CA GLY A 6 -8.91 -2.24 -18.15
C GLY A 6 -9.07 -2.28 -16.63
N PRO A 7 -10.18 -1.71 -16.11
CA PRO A 7 -10.49 -1.72 -14.68
C PRO A 7 -10.76 -3.15 -14.19
N LEU A 8 -10.26 -3.46 -13.00
CA LEU A 8 -10.62 -4.67 -12.27
C LEU A 8 -11.34 -4.26 -10.99
N GLU A 9 -12.65 -4.46 -10.97
CA GLU A 9 -13.51 -4.12 -9.83
C GLU A 9 -14.01 -5.38 -9.11
N LEU A 10 -13.86 -5.39 -7.79
CA LEU A 10 -14.45 -6.42 -6.93
C LEU A 10 -15.43 -5.79 -5.92
N MET A 11 -16.72 -5.89 -6.25
CA MET A 11 -17.80 -5.25 -5.47
C MET A 11 -18.25 -6.03 -4.23
N LYS A 12 -17.90 -7.31 -4.12
CA LYS A 12 -18.39 -8.23 -3.08
C LYS A 12 -17.34 -8.55 -2.02
N ARG A 13 -17.69 -9.45 -1.10
CA ARG A 13 -16.74 -10.05 -0.16
C ARG A 13 -15.97 -11.15 -0.89
N LEU A 14 -14.65 -11.07 -0.86
CA LEU A 14 -13.79 -12.19 -1.23
C LEU A 14 -13.22 -12.82 0.05
N THR A 15 -13.23 -14.14 0.09
CA THR A 15 -12.54 -14.93 1.11
C THR A 15 -11.58 -15.85 0.37
N GLY A 16 -10.30 -15.81 0.71
CA GLY A 16 -9.22 -16.48 -0.01
C GLY A 16 -8.20 -15.50 -0.60
N PRO A 17 -7.09 -16.02 -1.12
CA PRO A 17 -6.02 -15.22 -1.73
C PRO A 17 -6.49 -14.56 -3.03
N LEU A 18 -5.98 -13.36 -3.31
CA LEU A 18 -6.07 -12.72 -4.61
C LEU A 18 -4.66 -12.47 -5.13
N GLU A 19 -4.29 -13.20 -6.19
CA GLU A 19 -2.96 -13.11 -6.80
C GLU A 19 -3.01 -12.53 -8.20
N LEU A 20 -2.15 -11.56 -8.47
CA LEU A 20 -1.95 -10.97 -9.78
C LEU A 20 -0.49 -11.15 -10.26
N MET A 21 -0.26 -12.20 -11.04
CA MET A 21 1.11 -12.67 -11.34
C MET A 21 1.89 -11.87 -12.39
N LYS A 22 1.22 -11.12 -13.28
CA LYS A 22 1.88 -10.49 -14.43
C LYS A 22 1.69 -8.98 -14.47
N ARG A 23 0.69 -8.48 -15.18
CA ARG A 23 0.56 -7.04 -15.40
C ARG A 23 -0.90 -6.68 -15.48
N LEU A 24 -1.28 -5.68 -14.70
CA LEU A 24 -2.52 -4.95 -14.83
C LEU A 24 -2.19 -3.53 -15.25
N THR A 25 -2.79 -3.10 -16.35
CA THR A 25 -2.83 -1.70 -16.77
C THR A 25 -4.27 -1.25 -16.66
N GLY A 26 -4.56 -0.45 -15.63
CA GLY A 26 -5.90 -0.05 -15.25
C GLY A 26 -6.06 0.03 -13.72
N PRO A 27 -7.15 0.62 -13.24
CA PRO A 27 -7.46 0.67 -11.81
C PRO A 27 -7.78 -0.72 -11.26
N LEU A 28 -7.39 -0.98 -10.01
CA LEU A 28 -7.81 -2.13 -9.23
C LEU A 28 -8.60 -1.64 -8.01
N GLU A 29 -9.89 -1.94 -7.97
CA GLU A 29 -10.80 -1.49 -6.92
C GLU A 29 -11.39 -2.66 -6.13
N LEU A 30 -11.35 -2.55 -4.80
CA LEU A 30 -11.96 -3.50 -3.90
C LEU A 30 -12.90 -2.81 -2.91
N MET A 31 -14.21 -2.92 -3.16
CA MET A 31 -15.22 -2.07 -2.50
C MET A 31 -15.65 -2.55 -1.10
N LYS A 32 -15.73 -3.87 -0.86
CA LYS A 32 -16.38 -4.40 0.36
C LYS A 32 -15.44 -5.03 1.37
N ARG A 33 -14.82 -6.16 1.04
CA ARG A 33 -13.91 -6.84 1.95
C ARG A 33 -13.12 -7.90 1.22
N LEU A 34 -11.83 -7.94 1.49
CA LEU A 34 -11.00 -9.11 1.24
C LEU A 34 -10.56 -9.70 2.59
N THR A 35 -10.68 -11.02 2.71
CA THR A 35 -10.10 -11.79 3.81
C THR A 35 -9.22 -12.87 3.23
N GLY A 36 -7.92 -12.65 3.32
CA GLY A 36 -6.90 -13.38 2.59
C GLY A 36 -5.79 -12.44 2.12
N PRO A 37 -4.66 -12.98 1.67
CA PRO A 37 -3.56 -12.20 1.12
C PRO A 37 -3.94 -11.55 -0.22
N LEU A 38 -3.40 -10.37 -0.48
CA LEU A 38 -3.43 -9.72 -1.79
C LEU A 38 -1.99 -9.59 -2.29
N GLU A 39 -1.66 -10.30 -3.37
CA GLU A 39 -0.32 -10.34 -3.92
C GLU A 39 -0.27 -9.79 -5.35
N LEU A 40 0.60 -8.81 -5.58
CA LEU A 40 0.92 -8.29 -6.90
C LEU A 40 2.40 -8.53 -7.23
N MET A 41 2.66 -9.54 -8.07
CA MET A 41 4.03 -10.03 -8.28
C MET A 41 4.90 -9.20 -9.22
N LYS A 42 4.30 -8.50 -10.19
CA LYS A 42 5.06 -7.93 -11.31
C LYS A 42 4.78 -6.45 -11.56
N TRP A 43 3.62 -6.07 -12.07
CA TRP A 43 3.33 -4.65 -12.29
C TRP A 43 1.86 -4.34 -12.16
N LEU A 44 1.56 -3.24 -11.49
CA LEU A 44 0.32 -2.51 -11.64
C LEU A 44 0.65 -1.10 -12.13
N THR A 45 0.01 -0.70 -13.23
CA THR A 45 0.01 0.66 -13.73
C THR A 45 -1.43 1.17 -13.65
N GLY A 46 -1.71 2.02 -12.68
CA GLY A 46 -3.05 2.45 -12.32
C GLY A 46 -3.22 2.57 -10.80
N PRO A 47 -4.32 3.19 -10.35
CA PRO A 47 -4.63 3.29 -8.93
C PRO A 47 -4.97 1.91 -8.34
N LEU A 48 -4.62 1.71 -7.06
CA LEU A 48 -5.07 0.58 -6.25
C LEU A 48 -5.90 1.12 -5.09
N GLU A 49 -7.20 0.84 -5.09
CA GLU A 49 -8.13 1.35 -4.09
C GLU A 49 -8.77 0.23 -3.25
N LEU A 50 -8.72 0.40 -1.93
CA LEU A 50 -9.42 -0.44 -0.97
C LEU A 50 -10.35 0.40 -0.10
N MET A 51 -11.67 0.32 -0.37
CA MET A 51 -12.64 1.21 0.27
C MET A 51 -13.02 0.83 1.70
N LYS A 52 -13.04 -0.47 2.04
CA LYS A 52 -13.64 -0.93 3.31
C LYS A 52 -12.70 -1.70 4.21
N ARG A 53 -12.29 -2.92 3.84
CA ARG A 53 -11.46 -3.75 4.72
C ARG A 53 -10.61 -4.74 3.93
N LEU A 54 -9.35 -4.85 4.31
CA LEU A 54 -8.48 -5.96 3.99
C LEU A 54 -8.03 -6.59 5.31
N THR A 55 -8.21 -7.89 5.41
CA THR A 55 -7.74 -8.72 6.52
C THR A 55 -6.84 -9.79 5.95
N GLY A 56 -5.54 -9.60 6.09
CA GLY A 56 -4.50 -10.36 5.40
C GLY A 56 -3.36 -9.44 4.97
N PRO A 57 -2.21 -10.01 4.56
CA PRO A 57 -1.09 -9.25 4.04
C PRO A 57 -1.42 -8.61 2.69
N LEU A 58 -0.82 -7.46 2.43
CA LEU A 58 -0.78 -6.83 1.11
C LEU A 58 0.67 -6.75 0.64
N GLU A 59 1.00 -7.50 -0.41
CA GLU A 59 2.36 -7.59 -0.92
C GLU A 59 2.47 -7.08 -2.37
N LEU A 60 3.41 -6.17 -2.57
CA LEU A 60 3.79 -5.65 -3.88
C LEU A 60 5.28 -5.91 -4.14
N MET A 61 5.58 -6.95 -4.92
CA MET A 61 6.95 -7.44 -5.09
C MET A 61 7.82 -6.60 -6.03
N LYS A 62 7.22 -5.96 -7.04
CA LYS A 62 7.98 -5.28 -8.10
C LYS A 62 7.66 -3.81 -8.21
N ARG A 63 6.55 -3.43 -8.85
CA ARG A 63 6.31 -2.02 -9.15
C ARG A 63 4.81 -1.72 -9.15
N LEU A 64 4.46 -0.67 -8.43
CA LEU A 64 3.21 0.07 -8.60
C LEU A 64 3.54 1.46 -9.13
N THR A 65 2.89 1.81 -10.24
CA THR A 65 2.87 3.17 -10.78
C THR A 65 1.43 3.66 -10.72
N GLY A 66 1.14 4.53 -9.77
CA GLY A 66 -0.21 4.99 -9.44
C GLY A 66 -0.38 5.18 -7.93
N PRO A 67 -1.47 5.83 -7.50
CA PRO A 67 -1.80 5.97 -6.09
C PRO A 67 -2.17 4.62 -5.48
N LEU A 68 -1.89 4.45 -4.19
CA LEU A 68 -2.38 3.35 -3.38
C LEU A 68 -3.17 3.92 -2.20
N GLU A 69 -4.47 3.68 -2.20
CA GLU A 69 -5.41 4.24 -1.23
C GLU A 69 -6.08 3.17 -0.38
N LEU A 70 -6.02 3.37 0.94
CA LEU A 70 -6.60 2.51 1.96
C LEU A 70 -7.56 3.32 2.85
N MET A 71 -8.83 3.37 2.48
CA MET A 71 -9.80 4.31 3.09
C MET A 71 -10.23 3.97 4.53
N LYS A 72 -10.31 2.69 4.89
CA LYS A 72 -10.94 2.28 6.16
C LYS A 72 -10.05 1.44 7.07
N ARG A 73 -9.69 0.22 6.69
CA ARG A 73 -8.87 -0.65 7.54
C ARG A 73 -8.05 -1.62 6.73
N LEU A 74 -6.76 -1.69 7.05
CA LEU A 74 -5.90 -2.82 6.78
C LEU A 74 -5.55 -3.49 8.11
N THR A 75 -5.68 -4.81 8.17
CA THR A 75 -5.26 -5.65 9.30
C THR A 75 -4.39 -6.76 8.74
N GLY A 76 -3.09 -6.65 8.96
CA GLY A 76 -2.05 -7.41 8.27
C GLY A 76 -0.88 -6.51 7.88
N PRO A 77 0.26 -7.10 7.50
CA PRO A 77 1.42 -6.36 7.01
C PRO A 77 1.13 -5.72 5.64
N LEU A 78 1.79 -4.59 5.39
CA LEU A 78 1.85 -3.94 4.08
C LEU A 78 3.31 -3.89 3.64
N GLU A 79 3.65 -4.62 2.58
CA GLU A 79 5.02 -4.75 2.09
C GLU A 79 5.15 -4.25 0.64
N LEU A 80 6.09 -3.32 0.42
CA LEU A 80 6.48 -2.83 -0.90
C LEU A 80 7.98 -3.06 -1.12
N MET A 81 8.32 -4.11 -1.88
CA MET A 81 9.71 -4.59 -1.96
C MET A 81 10.62 -3.78 -2.89
N LYS A 82 10.09 -3.12 -3.91
CA LYS A 82 10.93 -2.56 -5.00
C LYS A 82 10.66 -1.12 -5.37
N ARG A 83 9.43 -0.74 -5.76
CA ARG A 83 9.10 0.67 -5.99
C ARG A 83 7.60 0.91 -5.94
N LEU A 84 7.24 1.99 -5.25
CA LEU A 84 6.00 2.71 -5.45
C LEU A 84 6.31 4.08 -6.08
N THR A 85 5.61 4.41 -7.16
CA THR A 85 5.63 5.74 -7.77
C THR A 85 4.20 6.25 -7.79
N GLY A 86 3.91 7.21 -6.91
CA GLY A 86 2.57 7.68 -6.60
C GLY A 86 2.40 7.89 -5.09
N PRO A 87 1.30 8.53 -4.68
CA PRO A 87 0.98 8.72 -3.26
C PRO A 87 0.63 7.37 -2.60
N LEU A 88 0.99 7.23 -1.33
CA LEU A 88 0.46 6.19 -0.43
C LEU A 88 -0.42 6.86 0.63
N GLU A 89 -1.72 6.55 0.62
CA GLU A 89 -2.66 7.14 1.57
C GLU A 89 -3.35 6.09 2.44
N LEU A 90 -3.28 6.31 3.75
CA LEU A 90 -3.89 5.47 4.79
C LEU A 90 -4.80 6.32 5.68
N MET A 91 -6.09 6.40 5.32
CA MET A 91 -7.01 7.38 5.92
C MET A 91 -7.46 7.07 7.36
N LYS A 92 -7.52 5.79 7.75
CA LYS A 92 -8.17 5.41 9.02
C LYS A 92 -7.32 4.54 9.93
N ARG A 93 -6.91 3.36 9.48
CA ARG A 93 -6.25 2.38 10.35
C ARG A 93 -5.41 1.40 9.54
N LEU A 94 -4.13 1.33 9.89
CA LEU A 94 -3.29 0.16 9.67
C LEU A 94 -3.03 -0.52 11.02
N THR A 95 -3.12 -1.84 11.05
CA THR A 95 -2.75 -2.68 12.19
C THR A 95 -1.90 -3.83 11.65
N GLY A 96 -0.60 -3.73 11.86
CA GLY A 96 0.45 -4.51 11.20
C GLY A 96 1.64 -3.62 10.83
N PRO A 97 2.79 -4.23 10.49
CA PRO A 97 3.95 -3.49 10.00
C PRO A 97 3.68 -2.85 8.63
N LEU A 98 4.35 -1.73 8.37
CA LEU A 98 4.47 -1.10 7.07
C LEU A 98 5.93 -1.09 6.66
N GLU A 99 6.29 -1.82 5.62
CA GLU A 99 7.67 -1.94 5.13
C GLU A 99 7.81 -1.44 3.69
N LEU A 100 8.71 -0.47 3.50
CA LEU A 100 9.11 0.03 2.18
C LEU A 100 10.61 -0.22 1.98
N MET A 101 10.97 -1.27 1.22
CA MET A 101 12.36 -1.76 1.16
C MET A 101 13.30 -0.96 0.25
N LYS A 102 12.79 -0.27 -0.77
CA LYS A 102 13.66 0.34 -1.81
C LYS A 102 13.35 1.78 -2.17
N TRP A 103 12.15 2.06 -2.68
CA TRP A 103 11.85 3.39 -3.20
C TRP A 103 10.37 3.69 -3.06
N LEU A 104 10.06 4.79 -2.38
CA LEU A 104 8.80 5.50 -2.54
C LEU A 104 9.11 6.86 -3.18
N THR A 105 8.41 7.16 -4.27
CA THR A 105 8.43 8.47 -4.92
C THR A 105 7.00 8.99 -4.96
N GLY A 106 6.70 9.95 -4.10
CA GLY A 106 5.35 10.44 -3.82
C GLY A 106 5.17 10.70 -2.32
N PRO A 107 4.07 11.36 -1.93
CA PRO A 107 3.74 11.59 -0.54
C PRO A 107 3.36 10.27 0.15
N LEU A 108 3.65 10.19 1.45
CA LEU A 108 3.19 9.15 2.36
C LEU A 108 2.33 9.77 3.44
N GLU A 109 1.04 9.47 3.46
CA GLU A 109 0.08 10.05 4.41
C GLU A 109 -0.57 8.97 5.28
N LEU A 110 -0.49 9.17 6.60
CA LEU A 110 -1.09 8.32 7.63
C LEU A 110 -1.99 9.16 8.53
N MET A 111 -3.27 9.30 8.16
CA MET A 111 -4.17 10.31 8.76
C MET A 111 -4.66 10.01 10.19
N LYS A 112 -4.71 8.74 10.63
CA LYS A 112 -5.41 8.39 11.89
C LYS A 112 -4.69 7.45 12.83
N ARG A 113 -4.29 6.26 12.37
CA ARG A 113 -3.52 5.36 13.24
C ARG A 113 -2.72 4.33 12.46
N LEU A 114 -1.45 4.23 12.78
CA LEU A 114 -0.62 3.06 12.57
C LEU A 114 -0.40 2.35 13.91
N THR A 115 -0.66 1.05 13.95
CA THR A 115 -0.29 0.19 15.08
C THR A 115 0.58 -0.93 14.54
N GLY A 116 1.89 -0.82 14.76
CA GLY A 116 2.93 -1.66 14.17
C GLY A 116 4.18 -0.84 13.82
N PRO A 117 5.28 -1.51 13.46
CA PRO A 117 6.48 -0.87 12.92
C PRO A 117 6.20 -0.09 11.64
N LEU A 118 6.93 1.00 11.43
CA LEU A 118 7.10 1.64 10.12
C LEU A 118 8.58 1.59 9.73
N GLU A 119 8.90 0.87 8.68
CA GLU A 119 10.28 0.74 8.17
C GLU A 119 10.42 1.29 6.75
N LEU A 120 11.36 2.21 6.59
CA LEU A 120 11.73 2.83 5.32
C LEU A 120 13.22 2.60 5.06
N MET A 121 13.58 1.55 4.30
CA MET A 121 14.96 1.04 4.29
C MET A 121 15.95 1.80 3.39
N LYS A 122 15.47 2.55 2.39
CA LYS A 122 16.36 3.16 1.39
C LYS A 122 16.03 4.61 1.10
N ARG A 123 14.87 4.88 0.51
CA ARG A 123 14.62 6.16 -0.16
C ARG A 123 13.13 6.50 -0.12
N LEU A 124 12.79 7.60 0.55
CA LEU A 124 11.53 8.31 0.38
C LEU A 124 11.83 9.67 -0.28
N THR A 125 11.23 9.90 -1.45
CA THR A 125 11.24 11.21 -2.12
C THR A 125 9.80 11.72 -2.14
N GLY A 126 9.50 12.71 -1.32
CA GLY A 126 8.16 13.22 -1.06
C GLY A 126 7.95 13.52 0.43
N PRO A 127 6.85 14.22 0.78
CA PRO A 127 6.50 14.48 2.16
C PRO A 127 6.07 13.19 2.89
N LEU A 128 6.32 13.14 4.19
CA LEU A 128 5.80 12.13 5.10
C LEU A 128 4.91 12.81 6.14
N GLU A 129 3.63 12.49 6.19
CA GLU A 129 2.66 13.05 7.14
C GLU A 129 2.08 11.99 8.08
N LEU A 130 2.17 12.23 9.40
CA LEU A 130 1.74 11.32 10.47
C LEU A 130 0.72 11.95 11.44
N MET A 131 -0.45 12.40 10.96
CA MET A 131 -1.36 13.33 11.66
C MET A 131 -1.88 12.99 13.07
N LYS A 132 -1.82 11.73 13.55
CA LYS A 132 -2.50 11.38 14.83
C LYS A 132 -1.74 10.46 15.76
N ARG A 133 -1.51 9.21 15.36
CA ARG A 133 -0.94 8.19 16.26
C ARG A 133 -0.15 7.14 15.48
N LEU A 134 1.15 7.11 15.73
CA LEU A 134 1.99 5.94 15.54
C LEU A 134 2.09 5.19 16.87
N THR A 135 1.87 3.87 16.85
CA THR A 135 2.11 3.00 17.99
C THR A 135 3.00 1.85 17.51
N GLY A 136 4.30 2.02 17.68
CA GLY A 136 5.34 1.14 17.16
C GLY A 136 6.60 1.93 16.82
N PRO A 137 7.72 1.24 16.53
CA PRO A 137 8.96 1.90 16.12
C PRO A 137 8.83 2.53 14.73
N LEU A 138 9.58 3.61 14.50
CA LEU A 138 9.80 4.23 13.20
C LEU A 138 11.28 4.11 12.85
N GLU A 139 11.59 3.43 11.75
CA GLU A 139 12.95 3.31 11.23
C GLU A 139 13.07 3.94 9.83
N LEU A 140 14.02 4.87 9.70
CA LEU A 140 14.36 5.55 8.44
C LEU A 140 15.83 5.29 8.08
N MET A 141 16.10 4.28 7.25
CA MET A 141 17.45 4.03 6.75
C MET A 141 17.70 4.78 5.43
N LYS A 142 18.76 5.60 5.46
CA LYS A 142 19.48 6.22 4.33
C LYS A 142 19.01 7.58 3.80
N ARG A 143 17.73 7.81 3.47
CA ARG A 143 17.35 9.11 2.85
C ARG A 143 15.86 9.42 2.83
N LEU A 144 15.47 10.46 3.56
CA LEU A 144 14.26 11.23 3.33
C LEU A 144 14.60 12.47 2.48
N THR A 145 13.81 12.75 1.46
CA THR A 145 13.92 13.98 0.66
C THR A 145 12.53 14.57 0.55
N GLY A 146 12.20 15.47 1.47
CA GLY A 146 10.88 16.06 1.66
C GLY A 146 10.64 16.42 3.12
N PRO A 147 9.57 17.17 3.44
CA PRO A 147 9.24 17.48 4.82
C PRO A 147 8.71 16.25 5.56
N LEU A 148 9.04 16.16 6.85
CA LEU A 148 8.40 15.26 7.80
C LEU A 148 7.44 16.09 8.64
N VAL A 149 6.15 15.77 8.57
CA VAL A 149 5.09 16.40 9.36
C VAL A 149 4.50 15.35 10.30
N HIS A 150 4.32 15.73 11.56
CA HIS A 150 3.64 14.93 12.57
C HIS A 150 2.31 15.60 12.92
#